data_AF-A0A946T128-F1
#
_entry.id   AF-A0A946T128-F1
#
_cell.length_a   1.000
_cell.length_b   1.000
_cell.length_c   1.000
_cell.angle_alpha   90.00
_cell.angle_beta   90.00
_cell.angle_gamma   90.00
#
_symmetry.space_group_name_H-M   'P 1'
#
loop_
_entity.id
_entity.type
_entity.pdbx_description
1 polymer ?
#
loop_
_entity_poly.entity_id
_entity_poly.type
_entity_poly.pdbx_seq_one_letter_code
_entity_poly.pdbx_strand_id
1 'polypeptide(L)'
;MQKFLYWITRISSGISIGVIAFFFIAHLTGNEFTQVLSMKEGILFLFFPIGVCLGQIIAWDREFIGGIITMISIGVFNLLDGSPYNFSMIDALALPGILFIFSALYNKYK
;
A
#
# COMPACT_ATOMS: atom_id res chain seq x y z
N MET A 1 2.05 19.06 16.74
CA MET A 1 2.62 17.75 16.37
C MET A 1 1.56 16.72 15.98
N GLN A 2 0.54 16.45 16.81
CA GLN A 2 -0.52 15.46 16.46
C GLN A 2 -1.27 15.80 15.17
N LYS A 3 -1.74 17.06 15.01
CA LYS A 3 -2.40 17.50 13.77
C LYS A 3 -1.49 17.37 12.53
N PHE A 4 -0.18 17.56 12.70
CA PHE A 4 0.78 17.43 11.61
C PHE A 4 0.96 15.97 11.17
N LEU A 5 1.18 15.05 12.13
CA LEU A 5 1.26 13.61 11.87
C LEU A 5 -0.04 13.05 11.29
N TYR A 6 -1.19 13.58 11.76
CA TYR A 6 -2.48 13.26 11.21
C TYR A 6 -2.55 13.63 9.72
N TRP A 7 -2.29 14.88 9.34
CA TRP A 7 -2.41 15.29 7.95
C TRP A 7 -1.37 14.65 7.02
N ILE A 8 -0.11 14.51 7.46
CA ILE A 8 0.94 13.95 6.60
C ILE A 8 0.68 12.49 6.24
N THR A 9 0.14 11.68 7.16
CA THR A 9 -0.23 10.29 6.90
C THR A 9 -1.37 10.20 5.88
N ARG A 10 -2.42 11.03 6.01
CA ARG A 10 -3.56 10.99 5.07
C ARG A 10 -3.16 11.51 3.69
N ILE A 11 -2.47 12.64 3.61
CA ILE A 11 -2.03 13.21 2.34
C ILE A 11 -1.09 12.25 1.60
N SER A 12 -0.08 11.70 2.28
CA SER A 12 0.84 10.72 1.66
C SER A 12 0.11 9.46 1.19
N SER A 13 -0.84 8.94 1.98
CA SER A 13 -1.65 7.78 1.57
C SER A 13 -2.57 8.10 0.40
N GLY A 14 -3.18 9.28 0.35
CA GLY A 14 -4.02 9.71 -0.76
C GLY A 14 -3.23 9.84 -2.07
N ILE A 15 -2.00 10.38 -1.99
CA ILE A 15 -1.09 10.43 -3.14
C ILE A 15 -0.72 9.01 -3.58
N SER A 16 -0.34 8.12 -2.65
CA SER A 16 -0.03 6.72 -2.96
C SER A 16 -1.18 6.03 -3.67
N ILE A 17 -2.38 6.05 -3.09
CA ILE A 17 -3.59 5.44 -3.68
C ILE A 17 -3.88 6.04 -5.05
N GLY A 18 -3.74 7.37 -5.21
CA GLY A 18 -3.94 8.04 -6.49
C GLY A 18 -2.98 7.56 -7.58
N VAL A 19 -1.69 7.41 -7.25
CA VAL A 19 -0.68 6.88 -8.18
C VAL A 19 -0.97 5.42 -8.53
N ILE A 20 -1.30 4.59 -7.52
CA ILE A 20 -1.66 3.18 -7.74
C ILE A 20 -2.90 3.08 -8.64
N ALA A 21 -3.94 3.85 -8.36
CA ALA A 21 -5.18 3.86 -9.15
C ALA A 21 -4.91 4.32 -10.58
N PHE A 22 -4.06 5.33 -10.78
CA PHE A 22 -3.67 5.79 -12.11
C PHE A 22 -3.02 4.67 -12.94
N PHE A 23 -2.02 3.96 -12.38
CA PHE A 23 -1.39 2.84 -13.07
C PHE A 23 -2.35 1.67 -13.29
N PHE A 24 -3.21 1.39 -12.31
CA PHE A 24 -4.19 0.32 -12.42
C PHE A 24 -5.21 0.59 -13.55
N ILE A 25 -5.76 1.81 -13.62
CA ILE A 25 -6.69 2.22 -14.68
C ILE A 25 -5.98 2.20 -16.04
N ALA A 26 -4.75 2.74 -16.13
CA ALA A 26 -3.97 2.72 -17.37
C ALA A 26 -3.76 1.28 -17.88
N HIS A 27 -3.45 0.35 -16.97
CA HIS A 27 -3.29 -1.06 -17.28
C HIS A 27 -4.61 -1.71 -17.75
N LEU A 28 -5.75 -1.39 -17.13
CA LEU A 28 -7.08 -1.86 -17.57
C LEU A 28 -7.48 -1.37 -18.97
N THR A 29 -7.06 -0.15 -19.33
CA THR A 29 -7.34 0.43 -20.67
C THR A 29 -6.38 -0.04 -21.76
N GLY A 30 -5.29 -0.70 -21.39
CA GLY A 30 -4.34 -1.29 -22.33
C GLY A 30 -4.86 -2.61 -22.93
N ASN A 31 -4.47 -2.92 -24.17
CA ASN A 31 -4.86 -4.15 -24.85
C ASN A 31 -4.30 -5.44 -24.20
N GLU A 32 -3.43 -5.33 -23.18
CA GLU A 32 -2.76 -6.44 -22.51
C GLU A 32 -3.62 -7.13 -21.43
N PHE A 33 -4.72 -6.53 -20.99
CA PHE A 33 -5.57 -7.08 -19.92
C PHE A 33 -6.35 -8.36 -20.33
N THR A 34 -6.30 -8.74 -21.61
CA THR A 34 -7.01 -9.93 -22.14
C THR A 34 -6.21 -11.23 -21.98
N GLN A 35 -4.99 -11.18 -21.46
CA GLN A 35 -4.25 -12.40 -21.12
C GLN A 35 -4.77 -12.98 -19.79
N VAL A 36 -5.02 -14.28 -19.76
CA VAL A 36 -5.46 -15.00 -18.55
C VAL A 36 -4.38 -14.82 -17.48
N LEU A 37 -4.74 -14.10 -16.41
CA LEU A 37 -3.88 -13.89 -15.27
C LEU A 37 -3.46 -15.26 -14.69
N SER A 38 -2.17 -15.53 -14.66
CA SER A 38 -1.65 -16.71 -13.97
C SER A 38 -2.03 -16.66 -12.50
N MET A 39 -2.16 -17.83 -11.85
CA MET A 39 -2.44 -17.90 -10.41
C MET A 39 -1.42 -17.09 -9.60
N LYS A 40 -0.15 -17.09 -10.01
CA LYS A 40 0.91 -16.27 -9.39
C LYS A 40 0.62 -14.77 -9.53
N GLU A 41 0.26 -14.32 -10.72
CA GLU A 41 -0.03 -12.92 -11.01
C GLU A 41 -1.26 -12.44 -10.24
N GLY A 42 -2.29 -13.29 -10.10
CA GLY A 42 -3.48 -12.97 -9.28
C GLY A 42 -3.16 -12.81 -7.80
N ILE A 43 -2.27 -13.63 -7.26
CA ILE A 43 -1.81 -13.49 -5.87
C ILE A 43 -0.96 -12.22 -5.71
N LEU A 44 -0.05 -11.94 -6.64
CA LEU A 44 0.73 -10.69 -6.62
C LEU A 44 -0.20 -9.48 -6.67
N PHE A 45 -1.19 -9.48 -7.57
CA PHE A 45 -2.19 -8.44 -7.72
C PHE A 45 -3.03 -8.20 -6.45
N LEU A 46 -3.36 -9.28 -5.72
CA LEU A 46 -4.06 -9.21 -4.44
C LEU A 46 -3.24 -8.48 -3.37
N PHE A 47 -1.93 -8.74 -3.29
CA PHE A 47 -1.07 -8.09 -2.30
C PHE A 47 -0.65 -6.68 -2.73
N PHE A 48 -0.39 -6.46 -4.01
CA PHE A 48 -0.26 -5.13 -4.62
C PHE A 48 -0.88 -5.15 -6.02
N PRO A 49 -1.85 -4.27 -6.32
CA PRO A 49 -2.20 -3.06 -5.58
C PRO A 49 -3.25 -3.20 -4.48
N ILE A 50 -4.06 -4.28 -4.48
CA ILE A 50 -5.29 -4.33 -3.66
C ILE A 50 -4.98 -4.24 -2.15
N GLY A 51 -4.10 -5.10 -1.64
CA GLY A 51 -3.79 -5.19 -0.21
C GLY A 51 -3.19 -3.89 0.34
N VAL A 52 -2.27 -3.28 -0.40
CA VAL A 52 -1.68 -1.97 -0.05
C VAL A 52 -2.74 -0.87 0.02
N CYS A 53 -3.60 -0.74 -1.01
CA CYS A 53 -4.67 0.26 -1.00
C CYS A 53 -5.69 0.03 0.12
N LEU A 54 -6.15 -1.21 0.32
CA LEU A 54 -7.07 -1.54 1.39
C LEU A 54 -6.47 -1.26 2.77
N GLY A 55 -5.20 -1.62 2.99
CA GLY A 55 -4.47 -1.29 4.21
C GLY A 55 -4.43 0.22 4.46
N GLN A 56 -4.09 1.02 3.45
CA GLN A 56 -4.04 2.47 3.56
C GLN A 56 -5.42 3.10 3.81
N ILE A 57 -6.47 2.61 3.17
CA ILE A 57 -7.86 3.08 3.39
C ILE A 57 -8.32 2.73 4.81
N ILE A 58 -8.10 1.50 5.27
CA ILE A 58 -8.42 1.07 6.65
C ILE A 58 -7.66 1.93 7.66
N ALA A 59 -6.44 2.35 7.34
CA ALA A 59 -5.62 3.16 8.22
C ALA A 59 -6.17 4.58 8.47
N TRP A 60 -7.10 5.07 7.64
CA TRP A 60 -7.73 6.37 7.86
C TRP A 60 -8.53 6.41 9.17
N ASP A 61 -9.24 5.33 9.48
CA ASP A 61 -10.00 5.15 10.72
C ASP A 61 -9.24 4.33 11.78
N ARG A 62 -8.40 3.38 11.34
CA ARG A 62 -7.66 2.45 12.22
C ARG A 62 -6.18 2.40 11.86
N GLU A 63 -5.48 3.50 12.15
CA GLU A 63 -4.07 3.75 11.78
C GLU A 63 -3.16 2.52 11.95
N PHE A 64 -3.11 1.92 13.15
CA PHE A 64 -2.23 0.79 13.42
C PHE A 64 -2.57 -0.45 12.58
N ILE A 65 -3.85 -0.82 12.52
CA ILE A 65 -4.31 -2.02 11.82
C ILE A 65 -4.06 -1.88 10.31
N GLY A 66 -4.49 -0.76 9.73
CA GLY A 66 -4.32 -0.52 8.30
C GLY A 66 -2.85 -0.39 7.90
N GLY A 67 -2.03 0.23 8.74
CA GLY A 67 -0.58 0.30 8.54
C GLY A 67 0.06 -1.10 8.55
N ILE A 68 -0.30 -1.97 9.49
CA ILE A 68 0.18 -3.36 9.53
C ILE A 68 -0.26 -4.16 8.30
N ILE A 69 -1.53 -4.02 7.88
CA ILE A 69 -2.03 -4.66 6.64
C ILE A 69 -1.20 -4.21 5.43
N THR A 70 -0.91 -2.90 5.34
CA THR A 70 -0.08 -2.34 4.26
C THR A 70 1.32 -2.98 4.25
N MET A 71 1.98 -3.06 5.42
CA MET A 71 3.32 -3.61 5.54
C MET A 71 3.40 -5.11 5.27
N ILE A 72 2.41 -5.88 5.73
CA ILE A 72 2.31 -7.30 5.43
C ILE A 72 2.07 -7.50 3.93
N SER A 73 1.20 -6.70 3.32
CA SER A 73 0.88 -6.83 1.89
C SER A 73 2.11 -6.62 1.01
N ILE A 74 2.87 -5.54 1.23
CA ILE A 74 4.09 -5.30 0.47
C ILE A 74 5.19 -6.33 0.78
N GLY A 75 5.32 -6.75 2.04
CA GLY A 75 6.30 -7.77 2.43
C GLY A 75 6.03 -9.12 1.75
N VAL A 76 4.77 -9.55 1.71
CA VAL A 76 4.37 -10.77 1.01
C VAL A 76 4.53 -10.61 -0.50
N PHE A 77 4.18 -9.46 -1.06
CA PHE A 77 4.40 -9.17 -2.49
C PHE A 77 5.87 -9.37 -2.87
N ASN A 78 6.82 -8.74 -2.17
CA ASN A 78 8.24 -8.85 -2.51
C ASN A 78 8.80 -10.28 -2.33
N LEU A 79 8.29 -11.03 -1.35
CA LEU A 79 8.65 -12.43 -1.15
C LEU A 79 8.20 -13.30 -2.34
N LEU A 80 6.99 -13.07 -2.85
CA LEU A 80 6.42 -13.82 -3.97
C LEU A 80 6.97 -13.38 -5.33
N ASP A 81 7.33 -12.11 -5.47
CA ASP A 81 7.99 -11.55 -6.65
C ASP A 81 9.45 -12.02 -6.76
N GLY A 82 10.06 -12.43 -5.64
CA GLY A 82 11.45 -12.89 -5.59
C GLY A 82 12.46 -11.76 -5.42
N SER A 83 12.00 -10.59 -5.01
CA SER A 83 12.77 -9.35 -4.87
C SER A 83 12.80 -8.80 -3.42
N PRO A 84 12.89 -9.63 -2.35
CA PRO A 84 12.64 -9.22 -0.96
C PRO A 84 13.57 -8.14 -0.39
N TYR A 85 14.73 -7.92 -1.00
CA TYR A 85 15.73 -6.94 -0.55
C TYR A 85 15.89 -5.75 -1.51
N ASN A 86 15.18 -5.75 -2.65
CA ASN A 86 15.28 -4.69 -3.64
C ASN A 86 14.17 -3.66 -3.40
N PHE A 87 14.55 -2.48 -2.92
CA PHE A 87 13.59 -1.40 -2.75
C PHE A 87 13.18 -0.82 -4.12
N SER A 88 11.90 -0.89 -4.42
CA SER A 88 11.28 -0.47 -5.67
C SER A 88 10.31 0.70 -5.47
N MET A 89 9.75 1.21 -6.58
CA MET A 89 8.67 2.20 -6.52
C MET A 89 7.43 1.65 -5.79
N ILE A 90 7.17 0.34 -5.90
CA ILE A 90 6.03 -0.31 -5.23
C ILE A 90 6.20 -0.22 -3.70
N ASP A 91 7.43 -0.41 -3.20
CA ASP A 91 7.75 -0.25 -1.78
C ASP A 91 7.57 1.20 -1.30
N ALA A 92 7.97 2.17 -2.13
CA ALA A 92 7.79 3.58 -1.83
C ALA A 92 6.30 3.94 -1.68
N LEU A 93 5.42 3.34 -2.47
CA LEU A 93 3.97 3.52 -2.37
C LEU A 93 3.39 2.89 -1.08
N ALA A 94 4.06 1.91 -0.48
CA ALA A 94 3.66 1.34 0.80
C ALA A 94 4.11 2.16 2.03
N LEU A 95 5.02 3.15 1.87
CA LEU A 95 5.55 3.97 2.98
C LEU A 95 4.49 4.66 3.88
N PRO A 96 3.34 5.12 3.38
CA PRO A 96 2.29 5.63 4.25
C PRO A 96 1.85 4.63 5.32
N GLY A 97 1.93 3.32 5.07
CA GLY A 97 1.66 2.28 6.07
C GLY A 97 2.59 2.37 7.28
N ILE A 98 3.88 2.62 7.05
CA ILE A 98 4.86 2.89 8.12
C ILE A 98 4.48 4.15 8.89
N LEU A 99 4.14 5.23 8.17
CA LEU A 99 3.75 6.50 8.79
C LEU A 99 2.49 6.34 9.67
N PHE A 100 1.51 5.53 9.24
CA PHE A 100 0.31 5.23 10.03
C PHE A 100 0.64 4.45 11.30
N ILE A 101 1.51 3.44 11.23
CA ILE A 101 1.96 2.70 12.43
C ILE A 101 2.63 3.67 13.42
N PHE A 102 3.55 4.52 12.94
CA PHE A 102 4.22 5.49 13.81
C PHE A 102 3.25 6.51 14.41
N SER A 103 2.32 7.03 13.61
CA SER A 103 1.26 7.93 14.10
C SER A 103 0.44 7.28 15.20
N ALA A 104 0.03 6.02 15.00
CA ALA A 104 -0.79 5.29 15.95
C ALA A 104 -0.06 5.06 17.28
N LEU A 105 1.21 4.65 17.21
CA LEU A 105 2.03 4.46 18.40
C LEU A 105 2.26 5.79 19.12
N TYR A 106 2.60 6.85 18.40
CA TYR A 106 2.81 8.17 18.98
C TYR A 106 1.56 8.72 19.68
N ASN A 107 0.37 8.49 19.11
CA ASN A 107 -0.91 8.89 19.72
C ASN A 107 -1.28 8.02 20.94
N LYS A 108 -0.79 6.78 21.05
CA LYS A 108 -1.09 5.88 22.17
C LYS A 108 -0.27 6.19 23.43
N TYR A 109 0.96 6.68 23.28
CA TYR A 109 1.88 6.94 24.40
C TYR A 109 1.84 8.38 24.93
N LYS A 110 0.81 9.16 24.56
CA LYS A 110 0.65 10.56 24.95
C LYS A 110 -0.75 10.83 25.42
#